data_AF-A0A7C4YFM8-F1
#
_entry.id   AF-A0A7C4YFM8-F1
#
_cell.length_a   1.000
_cell.length_b   1.000
_cell.length_c   1.000
_cell.angle_alpha   90.00
_cell.angle_beta   90.00
_cell.angle_gamma   90.00
#
_symmetry.space_group_name_H-M   'P 1'
#
loop_
_entity.id
_entity.type
_entity.pdbx_description
1 polymer ?
#
loop_
_entity_poly.entity_id
_entity_poly.type
_entity_poly.pdbx_seq_one_letter_code
_entity_poly.pdbx_strand_id
1 'polypeptide(L)'
;MSGWFGDNAECPIDRPSQEWIDWRWAWLIKQFGAERAKSVPVILPLEEFFPEAFEKDYDGARVMLDRVCEYMGLTPETIELNLYQDQNLV
;
A
#
# COMPACT_ATOMS: atom_id res chain seq x y z
N MET A 1 -6.86 -18.49 -43.69
CA MET A 1 -8.10 -18.42 -42.86
C MET A 1 -7.71 -18.99 -41.51
N SER A 2 -7.69 -18.33 -40.36
CA SER A 2 -8.30 -17.11 -39.78
C SER A 2 -7.25 -16.51 -38.82
N GLY A 3 -6.85 -15.23 -38.84
CA GLY A 3 -7.69 -14.05 -38.72
C GLY A 3 -8.03 -13.74 -37.26
N TRP A 4 -7.04 -13.66 -36.34
CA TRP A 4 -7.26 -13.11 -34.98
C TRP A 4 -5.98 -12.52 -34.35
N PHE A 5 -5.31 -11.63 -35.08
CA PHE A 5 -4.35 -10.68 -34.53
C PHE A 5 -4.78 -9.31 -35.01
N GLY A 6 -5.68 -8.67 -34.28
CA GLY A 6 -6.00 -7.27 -34.46
C GLY A 6 -6.07 -6.63 -33.09
N ASP A 7 -5.72 -5.38 -32.87
CA ASP A 7 -5.00 -4.35 -33.62
C ASP A 7 -4.63 -3.34 -32.52
N ASN A 8 -3.41 -2.81 -32.51
CA ASN A 8 -2.95 -1.73 -31.62
C ASN A 8 -3.52 -1.76 -30.19
N ALA A 9 -2.88 -2.50 -29.28
CA ALA A 9 -3.11 -2.34 -27.86
C ALA A 9 -2.61 -0.95 -27.43
N GLU A 10 -3.43 0.08 -27.67
CA GLU A 10 -3.20 1.42 -27.16
C GLU A 10 -3.28 1.37 -25.64
N CYS A 11 -2.36 2.07 -24.99
CA CYS A 11 -2.35 2.20 -23.54
C CYS A 11 -3.74 2.70 -23.09
N PRO A 12 -4.43 2.01 -22.16
CA PRO A 12 -5.82 2.34 -21.82
C PRO A 12 -5.97 3.66 -21.04
N ILE A 13 -4.88 4.39 -20.85
CA ILE A 13 -4.79 5.65 -20.12
C ILE A 13 -4.18 6.72 -21.02
N ASP A 14 -4.55 7.97 -20.75
CA ASP A 14 -4.00 9.11 -21.45
C ASP A 14 -2.51 9.31 -21.13
N ARG A 15 -1.81 9.98 -22.05
CA ARG A 15 -0.37 10.21 -21.94
C ARG A 15 0.06 10.88 -20.63
N PRO A 16 -0.62 11.94 -20.14
CA PRO A 16 -0.31 12.51 -18.83
C PRO A 16 -0.36 11.50 -17.68
N SER A 17 -1.38 10.64 -17.64
CA SER A 17 -1.49 9.59 -16.62
C SER A 17 -0.37 8.57 -16.74
N GLN A 18 -0.03 8.17 -17.97
CA GLN A 18 1.10 7.26 -18.21
C GLN A 18 2.43 7.85 -17.70
N GLU A 19 2.73 9.10 -18.08
CA GLU A 19 3.97 9.78 -17.67
C GLU A 19 4.04 9.92 -16.14
N TRP A 20 2.91 10.18 -15.48
CA TRP A 20 2.84 10.21 -14.03
C TRP A 20 3.10 8.83 -13.41
N ILE A 21 2.48 7.77 -13.91
CA ILE A 21 2.69 6.40 -13.42
C ILE A 21 4.16 6.02 -13.56
N ASP A 22 4.75 6.20 -14.75
CA ASP A 22 6.14 5.84 -15.04
C ASP A 22 7.11 6.59 -14.10
N TRP A 23 6.88 7.89 -13.89
CA TRP A 23 7.67 8.69 -12.96
C TRP A 23 7.55 8.22 -11.51
N ARG A 24 6.33 7.94 -11.04
CA ARG A 24 6.10 7.43 -9.67
C ARG A 24 6.71 6.05 -9.47
N TRP A 25 6.64 5.19 -10.48
CA TRP A 25 7.24 3.86 -10.44
C TRP A 25 8.76 3.93 -10.38
N ALA A 26 9.38 4.79 -11.19
CA ALA A 26 10.81 5.04 -11.11
C ALA A 26 11.22 5.59 -9.72
N TRP A 27 10.42 6.48 -9.14
CA TRP A 27 10.67 6.98 -7.78
C TRP A 27 10.60 5.87 -6.73
N LEU A 28 9.58 5.00 -6.78
CA LEU A 28 9.42 3.89 -5.84
C LEU A 28 10.55 2.87 -5.95
N ILE A 29 10.97 2.52 -7.17
CA ILE A 29 12.13 1.66 -7.41
C ILE A 29 13.40 2.28 -6.80
N LYS A 30 13.58 3.60 -6.94
CA LYS A 30 14.71 4.31 -6.33
C LYS A 30 14.68 4.30 -4.81
N GLN A 31 13.50 4.38 -4.18
CA GLN A 31 13.37 4.38 -2.72
C GLN A 31 13.56 2.99 -2.11
N PHE A 32 12.97 1.96 -2.74
CA PHE A 32 12.78 0.65 -2.10
C PHE A 32 13.52 -0.50 -2.79
N GLY A 33 14.09 -0.25 -3.97
CA GLY A 33 14.68 -1.27 -4.83
C GLY A 33 13.65 -1.93 -5.74
N ALA A 34 14.12 -2.40 -6.90
CA ALA A 34 13.26 -2.94 -7.95
C ALA A 34 12.55 -4.24 -7.52
N GLU A 35 13.25 -5.13 -6.81
CA GLU A 35 12.67 -6.41 -6.39
C GLU A 35 11.51 -6.18 -5.41
N ARG A 36 11.73 -5.36 -4.38
CA ARG A 36 10.68 -5.04 -3.40
C ARG A 36 9.47 -4.37 -4.06
N ALA A 37 9.68 -3.42 -4.97
CA ALA A 37 8.58 -2.74 -5.65
C ALA A 37 7.70 -3.67 -6.51
N LYS A 38 8.24 -4.82 -6.96
CA LYS A 38 7.52 -5.80 -7.80
C LYS A 38 6.91 -6.94 -6.99
N SER A 39 7.48 -7.30 -5.83
CA SER A 39 7.15 -8.54 -5.14
C SER A 39 6.21 -8.36 -3.95
N VAL A 40 6.04 -7.15 -3.43
CA VAL A 40 5.19 -6.93 -2.25
C VAL A 40 3.71 -7.00 -2.62
N PRO A 41 2.87 -7.66 -1.81
CA PRO A 41 1.43 -7.67 -2.04
C PRO A 41 0.83 -6.29 -1.75
N VAL A 42 -0.31 -6.02 -2.39
CA VAL A 42 -1.16 -4.89 -1.98
C VAL A 42 -1.90 -5.31 -0.72
N ILE A 43 -1.59 -4.65 0.39
CA ILE A 43 -2.25 -4.90 1.68
C ILE A 43 -3.55 -4.11 1.73
N LEU A 44 -4.67 -4.80 1.98
CA LEU A 44 -6.00 -4.22 2.13
C LEU A 44 -6.46 -4.29 3.58
N PRO A 45 -7.38 -3.41 4.04
CA PRO A 45 -7.96 -3.48 5.39
C PRO A 45 -9.02 -4.61 5.47
N LEU A 46 -8.58 -5.84 5.20
CA LEU A 46 -9.37 -7.06 5.19
C LEU A 46 -8.85 -8.00 6.27
N GLU A 47 -9.72 -8.90 6.73
CA GLU A 47 -9.41 -9.89 7.79
C GLU A 47 -8.21 -10.78 7.43
N GLU A 48 -7.96 -11.01 6.12
CA GLU A 48 -6.79 -11.76 5.66
C GLU A 48 -5.45 -11.08 6.02
N PHE A 49 -5.44 -9.75 6.16
CA PHE A 49 -4.28 -8.94 6.55
C PHE A 49 -4.39 -8.39 7.98
N PHE A 50 -5.58 -8.32 8.55
CA PHE A 50 -5.84 -7.81 9.89
C PHE A 50 -6.81 -8.74 10.62
N PRO A 51 -6.36 -9.96 10.99
CA PRO A 51 -7.22 -10.98 11.60
C PRO A 51 -7.58 -10.67 13.06
N GLU A 52 -6.88 -9.74 13.70
CA GLU A 52 -7.13 -9.40 15.10
C GLU A 52 -8.48 -8.68 15.26
N ALA A 53 -9.16 -9.01 16.36
CA ALA A 53 -10.35 -8.28 16.74
C ALA A 53 -10.01 -6.80 16.98
N PHE A 54 -10.89 -5.91 16.55
CA PHE A 54 -10.74 -4.49 16.78
C PHE A 54 -10.96 -4.17 18.28
N GLU A 55 -9.90 -3.72 18.94
CA GLU A 55 -9.93 -3.21 20.30
C GLU A 55 -9.70 -1.69 20.31
N LYS A 56 -10.61 -0.95 20.95
CA LYS A 56 -10.59 0.52 20.97
C LYS A 56 -9.77 1.05 22.16
N ASP A 57 -8.55 0.55 22.29
CA ASP A 57 -7.62 0.97 23.32
C ASP A 57 -6.18 1.08 22.78
N TYR A 58 -5.24 1.38 23.67
CA TYR A 58 -3.84 1.54 23.30
C TYR A 58 -3.22 0.23 22.81
N ASP A 59 -3.58 -0.90 23.42
CA ASP A 59 -3.00 -2.20 23.11
C ASP A 59 -3.48 -2.68 21.73
N GLY A 60 -4.78 -2.49 21.41
CA GLY A 60 -5.32 -2.73 20.08
C GLY A 60 -4.65 -1.88 18.99
N ALA A 61 -4.41 -0.60 19.27
CA ALA A 61 -3.69 0.27 18.35
C ALA A 61 -2.22 -0.14 18.19
N ARG A 62 -1.57 -0.65 19.25
CA ARG A 62 -0.20 -1.16 19.20
C ARG A 62 -0.11 -2.40 18.31
N VAL A 63 -1.01 -3.35 18.49
CA VAL A 63 -1.07 -4.57 17.65
C VAL A 63 -1.23 -4.20 16.16
N MET A 64 -2.12 -3.25 15.85
CA MET A 64 -2.31 -2.76 14.49
C MET A 64 -1.03 -2.11 13.93
N LEU A 65 -0.34 -1.29 14.72
CA LEU A 65 0.93 -0.66 14.31
C LEU A 65 1.99 -1.71 14.01
N ASP A 66 2.17 -2.69 14.89
CA ASP A 66 3.17 -3.75 14.73
C ASP A 66 2.90 -4.56 13.45
N ARG A 67 1.63 -4.86 13.17
CA ARG A 67 1.18 -5.52 11.93
C ARG A 67 1.51 -4.70 10.68
N VAL A 68 1.25 -3.40 10.69
CA VAL A 68 1.61 -2.51 9.58
C VAL A 68 3.13 -2.43 9.41
N CYS A 69 3.88 -2.36 10.50
CA CYS A 69 5.35 -2.36 10.46
C CYS A 69 5.89 -3.64 9.82
N GLU A 70 5.31 -4.81 10.12
CA GLU A 70 5.67 -6.08 9.50
C GLU A 70 5.52 -6.02 7.97
N TYR A 71 4.37 -5.56 7.47
CA TYR A 71 4.13 -5.41 6.03
C TYR A 71 5.08 -4.39 5.37
N MET A 72 5.41 -3.33 6.10
CA MET A 72 6.33 -2.30 5.63
C MET A 72 7.81 -2.68 5.84
N GLY A 73 8.11 -3.79 6.50
CA GLY A 73 9.47 -4.18 6.88
C GLY A 73 10.18 -3.13 7.74
N LEU A 74 9.45 -2.52 8.67
CA LEU A 74 9.93 -1.53 9.63
C LEU A 74 10.06 -2.16 11.03
N THR A 75 10.98 -1.63 11.83
CA THR A 75 11.13 -2.00 13.25
C THR A 75 10.15 -1.17 14.08
N PRO A 76 9.13 -1.77 14.73
CA PRO A 76 8.06 -1.02 15.40
C PRO A 76 8.54 -0.04 16.47
N GLU A 77 9.64 -0.35 17.15
CA GLU A 77 10.23 0.48 18.20
C GLU A 77 10.80 1.81 17.67
N THR A 78 10.97 1.93 16.35
CA THR A 78 11.37 3.18 15.69
C THR A 78 10.20 4.12 15.42
N ILE A 79 8.96 3.66 15.64
CA ILE A 79 7.72 4.39 15.36
C ILE A 79 7.02 4.76 16.67
N GLU A 80 6.70 6.04 16.82
CA GLU A 80 5.96 6.56 17.96
C GLU A 80 4.44 6.42 17.73
N LEU A 81 3.74 5.78 18.67
CA LEU A 81 2.28 5.63 18.65
C LEU A 81 1.63 6.62 19.62
N ASN A 82 0.85 7.54 19.08
CA ASN A 82 0.08 8.53 19.83
C ASN A 82 -1.41 8.40 19.51
N LEU A 83 -2.25 8.35 20.54
CA LEU A 83 -3.71 8.34 20.42
C LEU A 83 -4.28 9.70 20.81
N TYR A 84 -5.18 10.20 19.98
CA TYR A 84 -5.85 11.48 20.18
C TYR A 84 -7.35 11.25 20.28
N GLN A 85 -8.00 11.92 21.23
CA GLN A 85 -9.46 12.05 21.21
C GLN A 85 -9.81 13.19 20.26
N ASP A 86 -10.70 12.91 19.31
CA ASP A 86 -11.26 13.96 18.48
C ASP A 86 -12.05 14.92 19.38
N GLN A 87 -11.65 16.19 19.37
CA GLN A 87 -12.32 17.24 20.15
C GLN A 87 -13.54 17.81 19.41
N ASN A 88 -13.79 17.36 18.18
CA ASN A 88 -15.01 17.70 17.44
C ASN A 88 -16.15 16.76 17.84
N LEU A 89 -16.71 17.00 19.02
CA LEU A 89 -18.08 16.59 19.32
C LEU A 89 -18.98 17.48 18.46
N VAL A 90 -19.48 16.95 17.34
CA VAL A 90 -20.58 17.57 16.59
C VAL A 90 -21.84 17.57 17.45
#